data_AF-A0A522UDV8-F1
#
_entry.id   AF-A0A522UDV8-F1
#
_cell.length_a   1.000
_cell.length_b   1.000
_cell.length_c   1.000
_cell.angle_alpha   90.00
_cell.angle_beta   90.00
_cell.angle_gamma   90.00
#
_symmetry.space_group_name_H-M   'P 1'
#
loop_
_entity.id
_entity.type
_entity.pdbx_description
1 polymer ?
#
loop_
_entity_poly.entity_id
_entity_poly.type
_entity_poly.pdbx_seq_one_letter_code
_entity_poly.pdbx_strand_id
1 'polypeptide(L)'
;KYARYSGYLSDAPMAIAVIVPPINSKFSWVESMVEPRFAAAMAVQNMMLAAWEMGIGTCWVSIEKDKVAEILDVPDTHFVLTVMPLGYPETMPPEHDDKLRKKIEDLTSYEKYGRKLVK
;
A
#
# COMPACT_ATOMS: atom_id res chain seq x y z
N LYS A 1 -10.77 -1.47 16.15
CA LYS A 1 -10.08 -0.78 17.27
C LYS A 1 -8.71 -0.21 16.86
N TYR A 2 -7.88 -0.97 16.12
CA TYR A 2 -6.48 -0.61 15.81
C TYR A 2 -6.26 0.08 14.45
N ALA A 3 -7.34 0.34 13.71
CA ALA A 3 -7.34 1.06 12.45
C ALA A 3 -8.36 2.20 12.51
N ARG A 4 -7.94 3.35 13.06
CA ARG A 4 -8.81 4.48 13.44
C ARG A 4 -9.69 5.01 12.30
N TYR A 5 -9.23 4.92 11.06
CA TYR A 5 -9.93 5.38 9.86
C TYR A 5 -10.33 4.24 8.92
N SER A 6 -10.24 2.99 9.40
CA SER A 6 -10.37 1.80 8.55
C SER A 6 -11.33 0.78 9.17
N GLY A 7 -12.51 1.27 9.56
CA GLY A 7 -13.58 0.47 10.15
C GLY A 7 -13.99 -0.71 9.25
N TYR A 8 -14.03 -0.49 7.94
CA TYR A 8 -14.33 -1.51 6.92
C TYR A 8 -13.43 -2.75 6.97
N LEU A 9 -12.25 -2.69 7.61
CA LEU A 9 -11.39 -3.86 7.78
C LEU A 9 -12.05 -4.97 8.61
N SER A 10 -12.93 -4.62 9.57
CA SER A 10 -13.67 -5.64 10.35
C SER A 10 -14.78 -6.33 9.56
N ASP A 11 -15.28 -5.66 8.52
CA ASP A 11 -16.41 -6.13 7.72
C ASP A 11 -15.93 -6.92 6.49
N ALA A 12 -14.65 -6.76 6.13
CA ALA A 12 -14.03 -7.50 5.04
C ALA A 12 -13.98 -9.02 5.35
N PRO A 13 -14.42 -9.89 4.44
CA PRO A 13 -14.39 -11.35 4.65
C PRO A 13 -12.97 -11.92 4.75
N MET A 14 -11.97 -11.20 4.25
CA MET A 14 -10.55 -11.58 4.31
C MET A 14 -9.66 -10.35 4.39
N ALA A 15 -8.47 -10.51 4.97
CA ALA A 15 -7.41 -9.53 4.87
C ALA A 15 -6.05 -10.19 4.65
N ILE A 16 -5.16 -9.53 3.91
CA ILE A 16 -3.78 -9.96 3.67
C ILE A 16 -2.84 -9.01 4.40
N ALA A 17 -2.11 -9.52 5.39
CA ALA A 17 -1.01 -8.78 6.01
C ALA A 17 0.26 -8.93 5.16
N VAL A 18 0.91 -7.81 4.85
CA VAL A 18 2.11 -7.78 4.01
C VAL A 18 3.31 -7.49 4.89
N ILE A 19 4.18 -8.48 5.01
CA ILE A 19 5.32 -8.48 5.93
C ILE A 19 6.60 -8.57 5.10
N VAL A 20 7.56 -7.70 5.39
CA VAL A 20 8.85 -7.64 4.72
C VAL A 20 9.91 -8.25 5.64
N PRO A 21 10.47 -9.43 5.31
CA PRO A 21 11.53 -10.04 6.09
C PRO A 21 12.86 -9.29 5.92
N PRO A 22 13.80 -9.46 6.85
CA PRO A 22 15.14 -8.94 6.66
C PRO A 22 15.87 -9.68 5.54
N ILE A 23 16.61 -8.94 4.71
CA ILE A 23 17.51 -9.46 3.68
C ILE A 23 18.87 -9.78 4.31
N ASN A 24 18.98 -10.98 4.85
CA ASN A 24 20.25 -11.55 5.29
C ASN A 24 20.98 -12.23 4.13
N SER A 25 21.42 -11.45 3.14
CA SER A 25 22.19 -11.95 2.00
C SER A 25 23.44 -11.10 1.74
N LYS A 26 24.25 -11.49 0.74
CA LYS A 26 25.36 -10.65 0.24
C LYS A 26 24.89 -9.26 -0.17
N PHE A 27 23.59 -9.02 -0.34
CA PHE A 27 22.96 -7.75 -0.70
C PHE A 27 22.34 -7.01 0.49
N SER A 28 22.78 -7.24 1.73
CA SER A 28 22.21 -6.57 2.92
C SER A 28 22.27 -5.04 2.88
N TRP A 29 23.15 -4.44 2.07
CA TRP A 29 23.15 -2.98 1.82
C TRP A 29 21.81 -2.47 1.26
N VAL A 30 21.07 -3.30 0.55
CA VAL A 30 19.74 -2.99 -0.01
C VAL A 30 18.73 -2.67 1.09
N GLU A 31 18.87 -3.25 2.27
CA GLU A 31 18.00 -2.94 3.42
C GLU A 31 18.17 -1.50 3.89
N SER A 32 19.40 -0.99 3.88
CA SER A 32 19.69 0.39 4.28
C SER A 32 19.09 1.43 3.33
N MET A 33 18.77 1.01 2.10
CA MET A 33 18.12 1.84 1.07
C MET A 33 16.60 1.73 1.09
N VAL A 34 16.01 0.94 2.01
CA VAL A 34 14.55 0.76 2.16
C VAL A 34 13.90 0.08 0.94
N GLU A 35 14.69 -0.35 -0.05
CA GLU A 35 14.23 -1.00 -1.29
C GLU A 35 13.26 -2.19 -1.08
N PRO A 36 13.44 -3.07 -0.07
CA PRO A 36 12.52 -4.18 0.14
C PRO A 36 11.10 -3.72 0.47
N ARG A 37 10.97 -2.55 1.11
CA ARG A 37 9.66 -1.96 1.42
C ARG A 37 9.02 -1.35 0.17
N PHE A 38 9.80 -0.79 -0.75
CA PHE A 38 9.28 -0.34 -2.05
C PHE A 38 8.82 -1.52 -2.90
N ALA A 39 9.59 -2.61 -2.93
CA ALA A 39 9.19 -3.84 -3.61
C ALA A 39 7.86 -4.38 -3.07
N ALA A 40 7.70 -4.41 -1.75
CA ALA A 40 6.45 -4.81 -1.12
C ALA A 40 5.29 -3.84 -1.41
N ALA A 41 5.52 -2.53 -1.45
CA ALA A 41 4.50 -1.55 -1.83
C ALA A 41 4.05 -1.71 -3.29
N MET A 42 4.98 -1.99 -4.20
CA MET A 42 4.65 -2.31 -5.60
C MET A 42 3.86 -3.62 -5.72
N ALA A 43 4.22 -4.64 -4.95
CA ALA A 43 3.48 -5.89 -4.90
C ALA A 43 2.04 -5.66 -4.39
N VAL A 44 1.86 -4.84 -3.35
CA VAL A 44 0.52 -4.44 -2.86
C VAL A 44 -0.28 -3.76 -3.95
N GLN A 45 0.30 -2.76 -4.63
CA GLN A 45 -0.41 -2.05 -5.69
C GLN A 45 -0.81 -2.98 -6.85
N ASN A 46 0.05 -3.92 -7.23
CA ASN A 46 -0.27 -4.92 -8.24
C ASN A 46 -1.39 -5.86 -7.80
N MET A 47 -1.38 -6.33 -6.54
CA MET A 47 -2.47 -7.13 -5.99
C MET A 47 -3.78 -6.35 -5.96
N MET A 48 -3.74 -5.04 -5.66
CA MET A 48 -4.94 -4.20 -5.67
C MET A 48 -5.54 -4.08 -7.06
N LEU A 49 -4.71 -3.88 -8.09
CA LEU A 49 -5.16 -3.83 -9.49
C LEU A 49 -5.73 -5.19 -9.94
N ALA A 50 -5.06 -6.29 -9.62
CA ALA A 50 -5.53 -7.63 -9.95
C ALA A 50 -6.84 -7.98 -9.26
N ALA A 51 -6.99 -7.64 -7.97
CA ALA A 51 -8.23 -7.82 -7.23
C ALA A 51 -9.38 -7.04 -7.90
N TRP A 52 -9.14 -5.79 -8.28
CA TRP A 52 -10.14 -4.95 -8.93
C TRP A 52 -10.62 -5.52 -10.27
N GLU A 53 -9.70 -6.04 -11.09
CA GLU A 53 -10.02 -6.73 -12.36
C GLU A 53 -10.97 -7.94 -12.13
N MET A 54 -10.84 -8.59 -10.98
CA MET A 54 -11.69 -9.73 -10.57
C MET A 54 -12.98 -9.29 -9.85
N GLY A 55 -13.27 -7.99 -9.78
CA GLY A 55 -14.42 -7.42 -9.07
C GLY A 55 -14.27 -7.42 -7.53
N ILE A 56 -13.07 -7.67 -7.01
CA ILE A 56 -12.77 -7.67 -5.59
C ILE A 56 -12.31 -6.25 -5.18
N GLY A 57 -13.04 -5.65 -4.26
CA GLY A 57 -12.69 -4.38 -3.63
C GLY A 57 -11.58 -4.53 -2.61
N THR A 58 -10.68 -3.56 -2.58
CA THR A 58 -9.57 -3.48 -1.62
C THR A 58 -9.08 -2.04 -1.49
N CYS A 59 -8.35 -1.74 -0.43
CA CYS A 59 -7.71 -0.45 -0.23
C CYS A 59 -6.40 -0.57 0.57
N TRP A 60 -5.53 0.44 0.44
CA TRP A 60 -4.40 0.59 1.33
C TRP A 60 -4.88 1.00 2.73
N VAL A 61 -4.38 0.34 3.77
CA VAL A 61 -4.74 0.65 5.15
C VAL A 61 -3.53 1.16 5.93
N SER A 62 -3.69 2.35 6.51
CA SER A 62 -2.82 2.84 7.59
C SER A 62 -3.28 2.22 8.90
N ILE A 63 -2.46 1.34 9.48
CA ILE A 63 -2.77 0.57 10.69
C ILE A 63 -1.63 0.65 11.71
N GLU A 64 -1.94 0.45 12.99
CA GLU A 64 -0.96 0.28 14.06
C GLU A 64 -0.16 -1.02 13.84
N LYS A 65 1.02 -0.89 13.23
CA LYS A 65 1.88 -2.02 12.81
C LYS A 65 2.28 -2.92 13.96
N ASP A 66 2.60 -2.34 15.12
CA ASP A 66 2.98 -3.09 16.31
C ASP A 66 1.84 -4.02 16.78
N LYS A 67 0.59 -3.59 16.62
CA LYS A 67 -0.58 -4.41 16.94
C LYS A 67 -0.82 -5.51 15.94
N VAL A 68 -0.54 -5.26 14.66
CA VAL A 68 -0.58 -6.33 13.65
C VAL A 68 0.52 -7.36 13.92
N ALA A 69 1.73 -6.91 14.28
CA ALA A 69 2.83 -7.79 14.63
C ALA A 69 2.51 -8.66 15.85
N GLU A 70 1.94 -8.06 16.90
CA GLU A 70 1.47 -8.77 18.11
C GLU A 70 0.41 -9.83 17.80
N ILE A 71 -0.59 -9.49 16.96
CA ILE A 71 -1.69 -10.42 16.63
C ILE A 71 -1.22 -11.60 15.78
N LEU A 72 -0.25 -11.36 14.89
CA LEU A 72 0.23 -12.35 13.92
C LEU A 72 1.56 -13.00 14.31
N ASP A 73 2.04 -12.78 15.54
CA ASP A 73 3.34 -13.25 16.05
C ASP A 73 4.50 -12.96 15.09
N VAL A 74 4.52 -11.75 14.51
CA VAL A 74 5.56 -11.33 13.56
C VAL A 74 6.86 -11.04 14.32
N PRO A 75 8.00 -11.62 13.94
CA PRO A 75 9.28 -11.34 14.59
C PRO A 75 9.68 -9.86 14.47
N ASP A 76 10.33 -9.30 15.50
CA ASP A 76 10.82 -7.91 15.53
C ASP A 76 11.78 -7.56 14.37
N THR A 77 12.39 -8.58 13.78
CA THR A 77 13.29 -8.43 12.62
C THR A 77 12.54 -8.17 11.31
N HIS A 78 11.23 -8.39 11.27
CA HIS A 78 10.39 -8.21 10.10
C HIS A 78 9.61 -6.91 10.18
N PHE A 79 9.32 -6.32 9.02
CA PHE A 79 8.58 -5.07 8.94
C PHE A 79 7.17 -5.30 8.41
N VAL A 80 6.15 -4.99 9.22
CA VAL A 80 4.75 -4.95 8.76
C VAL A 80 4.55 -3.71 7.88
N LEU A 81 4.23 -3.92 6.61
CA LEU A 81 3.99 -2.82 5.67
C LEU A 81 2.57 -2.26 5.81
N THR A 82 1.56 -3.12 5.61
CA THR A 82 0.14 -2.80 5.62
C THR A 82 -0.69 -4.08 5.78
N VAL A 83 -1.99 -3.93 5.99
CA VAL A 83 -2.98 -5.01 5.98
C VAL A 83 -4.06 -4.63 4.97
N MET A 84 -4.23 -5.44 3.95
CA MET A 84 -5.11 -5.15 2.83
C MET A 84 -6.43 -5.92 3.01
N PRO A 85 -7.59 -5.25 3.23
CA PRO A 85 -8.90 -5.91 3.23
C PRO A 85 -9.27 -6.36 1.82
N LEU A 86 -9.95 -7.49 1.70
CA LEU A 86 -10.51 -7.98 0.45
C LEU A 86 -11.97 -8.37 0.66
N GLY A 87 -12.82 -7.95 -0.26
CA GLY A 87 -14.23 -8.32 -0.27
C GLY A 87 -14.94 -7.81 -1.52
N TYR A 88 -16.18 -8.24 -1.72
CA TYR A 88 -17.02 -7.69 -2.78
C TYR A 88 -17.71 -6.42 -2.25
N PRO A 89 -17.55 -5.26 -2.92
CA PRO A 89 -18.12 -4.01 -2.44
C PRO A 89 -19.65 -4.05 -2.49
N GLU A 90 -20.32 -3.75 -1.39
CA GLU A 90 -21.79 -3.62 -1.34
C GLU A 90 -22.28 -2.45 -2.20
N THR A 91 -21.48 -1.38 -2.26
CA THR A 91 -21.69 -0.20 -3.10
C THR A 91 -20.43 0.07 -3.89
N MET A 92 -20.56 0.24 -5.20
CA MET A 92 -19.42 0.64 -6.03
C MET A 92 -18.93 2.02 -5.62
N PRO A 93 -17.60 2.21 -5.46
CA PRO A 93 -17.05 3.53 -5.19
C PRO A 93 -17.43 4.48 -6.34
N PRO A 94 -17.66 5.77 -6.04
CA PRO A 94 -17.94 6.74 -7.07
C PRO A 94 -16.79 6.79 -8.07
N GLU A 95 -17.11 7.15 -9.32
CA GLU A 95 -16.09 7.43 -10.31
C GLU A 95 -15.11 8.49 -9.79
N HIS A 96 -13.88 8.40 -10.27
CA HIS A 96 -12.83 9.29 -9.86
C HIS A 96 -13.15 10.74 -10.26
N ASP A 97 -13.16 11.67 -9.29
CA ASP A 97 -13.24 13.10 -9.57
C ASP A 97 -11.83 13.67 -9.77
N ASP A 98 -11.54 14.13 -10.99
CA ASP A 98 -10.26 14.75 -11.36
C ASP A 98 -9.88 15.95 -10.46
N LYS A 99 -10.86 16.61 -9.83
CA LYS A 99 -10.63 17.70 -8.88
C LYS A 99 -9.96 17.23 -7.59
N LEU A 100 -9.97 15.93 -7.30
CA LEU A 100 -9.33 15.31 -6.12
C LEU A 100 -7.87 14.92 -6.37
N ARG A 101 -7.33 15.15 -7.58
CA ARG A 101 -5.92 14.93 -7.89
C ARG A 101 -5.24 16.25 -8.21
N LYS A 102 -3.94 16.31 -7.90
CA LYS A 102 -3.08 17.36 -8.44
C LYS A 102 -3.03 17.20 -9.96
N LYS A 103 -2.95 18.32 -10.68
CA LYS A 103 -2.79 18.29 -12.13
C LYS A 103 -1.47 17.61 -12.48
N ILE A 104 -1.42 16.89 -13.60
CA ILE A 104 -0.22 16.16 -14.00
C ILE A 104 0.99 17.10 -14.20
N GLU A 105 0.72 18.32 -14.65
CA GLU A 105 1.73 19.36 -14.82
C GLU A 105 2.35 19.77 -13.48
N ASP A 106 1.65 19.63 -12.35
CA ASP A 106 2.17 19.94 -11.02
C ASP A 106 3.10 18.84 -10.48
N LEU A 107 2.90 17.59 -10.94
CA LEU A 107 3.63 16.41 -10.50
C LEU A 107 4.85 16.08 -11.39
N THR A 108 4.86 16.57 -12.62
CA THR A 108 5.90 16.27 -13.61
C THR A 108 6.91 17.41 -13.74
N SER A 109 8.13 17.05 -14.15
CA SER A 109 9.22 17.99 -14.46
C SER A 109 9.99 17.46 -15.67
N TYR A 110 10.47 18.36 -16.51
CA TYR A 110 11.15 18.02 -17.76
C TYR A 110 12.66 18.26 -17.63
N GLU A 111 13.45 17.21 -17.81
CA GLU A 111 14.91 17.17 -17.71
C GLU A 111 15.50 17.51 -16.33
N LYS A 112 14.98 18.55 -15.67
CA LYS A 112 15.43 19.08 -14.38
C LYS A 112 14.23 19.27 -13.46
N TYR A 113 14.40 18.94 -12.18
CA TYR A 113 13.37 19.10 -11.17
C TYR A 113 12.81 20.53 -11.15
N GLY A 114 11.48 20.67 -11.16
CA GLY A 114 10.78 21.95 -11.18
C GLY A 114 10.66 22.61 -12.55
N ARG A 115 11.39 22.16 -13.57
CA ARG A 115 11.25 22.71 -14.94
C ARG A 115 9.96 22.19 -15.56
N LYS A 116 9.04 23.10 -15.88
CA LYS A 116 7.80 22.78 -16.60
C LYS A 116 8.06 22.67 -18.11
N LEU A 117 7.21 21.91 -18.81
CA LEU A 117 7.19 21.94 -20.27
C LEU A 117 6.82 23.36 -20.70
N VAL A 118 7.70 24.02 -21.43
CA VAL A 118 7.31 25.22 -22.16
C VAL A 118 6.70 24.71 -23.46
N LYS A 119 5.38 24.81 -23.59
CA LYS A 119 4.70 24.58 -24.87
C LYS A 119 5.00 25.71 -25.84
#